data_AF-K2MSR2-F1
#
_entry.id   AF-K2MSR2-F1
#
_cell.length_a   1.000
_cell.length_b   1.000
_cell.length_c   1.000
_cell.angle_alpha   90.00
_cell.angle_beta   90.00
_cell.angle_gamma   90.00
#
_symmetry.space_group_name_H-M   'P 1'
#
loop_
_entity.id
_entity.type
_entity.pdbx_description
1 polymer ?
#
loop_
_entity_poly.entity_id
_entity_poly.type
_entity_poly.pdbx_seq_one_letter_code
_entity_poly.pdbx_strand_id
1 'polypeptide(L)'
;VLSGLRLVRSVLVVSGVALVTVVTGGRTVVVDGAVLELVGGGVALDTAVFGGEYALYASARVVASGGAVLRVSGSQVYAAHGLVFDIGVEANASAVVVNDNTGALTDGALLELRETASFVSGSWLSVRGNSISGKLLSVPPYPRSADFVQSTLTLHRNAGSGPVVMDGTVALGGAGRKFVVGCLTLNGQALQPIDYRPAGIIGKFRPVACSVCDVDVSCFAAATRAMSGSCGCRCAEGGYGHDCLPVYLPHVDGCNRTPEKPLLSHTATLTETRSLTPTWTPTPPTTSLSATRYSPTHSGPTETMHVTETVTLLPTPTPT
;
A
#
# COMPACT_ATOMS: atom_id res chain seq x y z
N VAL A 1 -2.26 12.36 -11.96
CA VAL A 1 -3.73 12.62 -12.05
C VAL A 1 -4.32 11.62 -13.03
N LEU A 2 -5.41 10.93 -12.66
CA LEU A 2 -6.22 10.08 -13.54
C LEU A 2 -7.52 10.84 -13.81
N SER A 3 -7.80 11.24 -15.06
CA SER A 3 -8.97 12.06 -15.39
C SER A 3 -9.93 11.33 -16.32
N GLY A 4 -11.23 11.37 -16.04
CA GLY A 4 -12.28 10.79 -16.90
C GLY A 4 -12.15 9.28 -17.09
N LEU A 5 -11.64 8.58 -16.08
CA LEU A 5 -11.31 7.16 -16.16
C LEU A 5 -12.58 6.28 -16.13
N ARG A 6 -12.70 5.40 -17.12
CA ARG A 6 -13.77 4.39 -17.22
C ARG A 6 -13.16 3.02 -17.48
N LEU A 7 -13.27 2.12 -16.50
CA LEU A 7 -12.75 0.74 -16.58
C LEU A 7 -13.91 -0.24 -16.73
N VAL A 8 -14.00 -0.88 -17.89
CA VAL A 8 -15.05 -1.87 -18.21
C VAL A 8 -14.40 -3.23 -18.36
N ARG A 9 -14.69 -4.15 -17.44
CA ARG A 9 -14.10 -5.50 -17.38
C ARG A 9 -12.57 -5.48 -17.42
N SER A 10 -11.99 -4.42 -16.87
CA SER A 10 -10.55 -4.18 -16.81
C SER A 10 -10.10 -4.03 -15.37
N VAL A 11 -8.87 -4.43 -15.09
CA VAL A 11 -8.27 -4.29 -13.77
C VAL A 11 -7.02 -3.41 -13.86
N LEU A 12 -6.96 -2.38 -13.01
CA LEU A 12 -5.76 -1.59 -12.77
C LEU A 12 -5.19 -1.99 -11.41
N VAL A 13 -3.98 -2.53 -11.38
CA VAL A 13 -3.28 -2.87 -10.13
C VAL A 13 -2.04 -2.00 -9.99
N VAL A 14 -1.90 -1.38 -8.83
CA VAL A 14 -0.73 -0.64 -8.40
C VAL A 14 -0.23 -1.32 -7.14
N SER A 15 0.94 -1.98 -7.23
CA SER A 15 1.45 -2.80 -6.14
C SER A 15 2.94 -2.61 -5.91
N GLY A 16 3.37 -2.55 -4.65
CA GLY A 16 4.78 -2.44 -4.27
C GLY A 16 5.44 -1.11 -4.66
N VAL A 17 4.65 -0.03 -4.75
CA VAL A 17 5.14 1.29 -5.13
C VAL A 17 5.08 2.27 -3.97
N ALA A 18 5.99 3.23 -3.94
CA ALA A 18 5.92 4.39 -3.06
C ALA A 18 5.48 5.62 -3.86
N LEU A 19 4.36 6.20 -3.47
CA LEU A 19 3.81 7.43 -4.02
C LEU A 19 3.84 8.46 -2.88
N VAL A 20 4.67 9.49 -3.02
CA VAL A 20 4.86 10.51 -1.99
C VAL A 20 4.96 11.88 -2.63
N THR A 21 4.36 12.88 -1.99
CA THR A 21 4.48 14.27 -2.43
C THR A 21 5.62 14.96 -1.69
N VAL A 22 6.36 15.79 -2.42
CA VAL A 22 7.51 16.56 -1.90
C VAL A 22 7.15 18.03 -1.63
N VAL A 23 5.89 18.40 -1.82
CA VAL A 23 5.38 19.76 -1.66
C VAL A 23 4.32 19.78 -0.58
N THR A 24 4.31 20.85 0.22
CA THR A 24 3.23 21.12 1.18
C THR A 24 1.90 21.22 0.45
N GLY A 25 0.88 20.55 0.99
CA GLY A 25 -0.44 20.47 0.36
C GLY A 25 -0.52 19.50 -0.84
N GLY A 26 0.50 18.68 -1.06
CA GLY A 26 0.54 17.77 -2.20
C GLY A 26 -0.45 16.60 -2.05
N ARG A 27 -1.22 16.33 -3.11
CA ARG A 27 -2.07 15.13 -3.24
C ARG A 27 -1.32 14.04 -3.99
N THR A 28 -1.25 12.85 -3.40
CA THR A 28 -0.41 11.74 -3.91
C THR A 28 -1.01 11.09 -5.15
N VAL A 29 -2.23 10.59 -5.02
CA VAL A 29 -3.02 10.08 -6.15
C VAL A 29 -4.24 10.97 -6.30
N VAL A 30 -4.45 11.50 -7.50
CA VAL A 30 -5.62 12.33 -7.80
C VAL A 30 -6.45 11.67 -8.88
N VAL A 31 -7.72 11.46 -8.60
CA VAL A 31 -8.74 11.05 -9.57
C VAL A 31 -9.65 12.23 -9.83
N ASP A 32 -9.64 12.73 -11.06
CA ASP A 32 -10.32 13.96 -11.45
C ASP A 32 -11.32 13.75 -12.60
N GLY A 33 -12.11 14.78 -12.88
CA GLY A 33 -13.20 14.75 -13.85
C GLY A 33 -14.56 14.48 -13.19
N ALA A 34 -15.57 14.20 -14.01
CA ALA A 34 -16.94 14.06 -13.52
C ALA A 34 -17.18 12.73 -12.77
N VAL A 35 -16.68 11.62 -13.31
CA VAL A 35 -16.93 10.26 -12.81
C VAL A 35 -15.70 9.38 -13.01
N LEU A 36 -15.36 8.58 -11.99
CA LEU A 36 -14.57 7.36 -12.10
C LEU A 36 -15.53 6.17 -12.14
N GLU A 37 -15.66 5.54 -13.30
CA GLU A 37 -16.64 4.46 -13.50
C GLU A 37 -15.94 3.10 -13.62
N LEU A 38 -16.27 2.18 -12.71
CA LEU A 38 -15.82 0.79 -12.71
C LEU A 38 -17.01 -0.11 -13.03
N VAL A 39 -16.93 -0.90 -14.09
CA VAL A 39 -18.00 -1.80 -14.53
C VAL A 39 -17.47 -3.22 -14.68
N GLY A 40 -17.79 -4.10 -13.73
CA GLY A 40 -17.32 -5.50 -13.72
C GLY A 40 -15.79 -5.65 -13.79
N GLY A 41 -15.07 -4.63 -13.34
CA GLY A 41 -13.61 -4.57 -13.31
C GLY A 41 -13.14 -4.05 -11.95
N GLY A 42 -11.88 -3.64 -11.83
CA GLY A 42 -11.42 -3.13 -10.55
C GLY A 42 -10.17 -2.29 -10.55
N VAL A 43 -9.96 -1.64 -9.41
CA VAL A 43 -8.73 -0.92 -9.10
C VAL A 43 -8.22 -1.48 -7.77
N ALA A 44 -6.96 -1.88 -7.74
CA ALA A 44 -6.29 -2.36 -6.53
C ALA A 44 -5.03 -1.53 -6.28
N LEU A 45 -4.95 -0.94 -5.09
CA LEU A 45 -3.77 -0.25 -4.56
C LEU A 45 -3.24 -1.08 -3.39
N ASP A 46 -2.37 -2.02 -3.70
CA ASP A 46 -1.92 -3.01 -2.72
C ASP A 46 -0.47 -2.79 -2.32
N THR A 47 -0.08 -3.02 -1.07
CA THR A 47 1.33 -2.92 -0.63
C THR A 47 2.01 -1.61 -1.05
N ALA A 48 1.23 -0.53 -1.19
CA ALA A 48 1.71 0.76 -1.63
C ALA A 48 2.08 1.62 -0.41
N VAL A 49 2.98 2.57 -0.58
CA VAL A 49 3.27 3.60 0.44
C VAL A 49 2.74 4.92 -0.07
N PHE A 50 1.90 5.58 0.71
CA PHE A 50 1.33 6.89 0.42
C PHE A 50 1.86 7.93 1.39
N GLY A 51 2.17 9.12 0.89
CA GLY A 51 2.36 10.26 1.79
C GLY A 51 2.21 11.63 1.14
N GLY A 52 1.67 12.57 1.92
CA GLY A 52 1.31 13.91 1.47
C GLY A 52 0.17 14.49 2.30
N GLU A 53 -0.51 15.51 1.76
CA GLU A 53 -1.75 16.00 2.39
C GLU A 53 -2.88 14.99 2.18
N TYR A 54 -2.96 14.37 1.00
CA TYR A 54 -3.94 13.32 0.69
C TYR A 54 -3.23 12.09 0.13
N ALA A 55 -3.49 10.91 0.67
CA ALA A 55 -3.00 9.65 0.12
C ALA A 55 -3.69 9.32 -1.22
N LEU A 56 -5.01 9.50 -1.27
CA LEU A 56 -5.77 9.51 -2.51
C LEU A 56 -6.88 10.54 -2.39
N TYR A 57 -7.03 11.37 -3.42
CA TYR A 57 -8.11 12.34 -3.50
C TYR A 57 -8.88 12.16 -4.81
N ALA A 58 -10.13 11.75 -4.70
CA ALA A 58 -11.06 11.69 -5.82
C ALA A 58 -11.99 12.89 -5.78
N SER A 59 -11.73 13.88 -6.65
CA SER A 59 -12.69 14.93 -6.97
C SER A 59 -13.81 14.40 -7.87
N ALA A 60 -13.61 13.29 -8.58
CA ALA A 60 -14.66 12.64 -9.36
C ALA A 60 -15.62 11.82 -8.49
N ARG A 61 -16.88 11.68 -8.90
CA ARG A 61 -17.81 10.70 -8.30
C ARG A 61 -17.33 9.28 -8.62
N VAL A 62 -17.16 8.44 -7.62
CA VAL A 62 -16.71 7.05 -7.80
C VAL A 62 -17.92 6.14 -7.93
N VAL A 63 -18.04 5.43 -9.05
CA VAL A 63 -19.16 4.52 -9.32
C VAL A 63 -18.63 3.13 -9.62
N ALA A 64 -18.99 2.15 -8.79
CA ALA A 64 -18.66 0.74 -8.95
C ALA A 64 -19.93 -0.07 -9.23
N SER A 65 -20.00 -0.73 -10.38
CA SER A 65 -21.20 -1.47 -10.81
C SER A 65 -20.88 -2.80 -11.48
N GLY A 66 -21.87 -3.69 -11.52
CA GLY A 66 -21.77 -4.94 -12.28
C GLY A 66 -20.72 -5.90 -11.72
N GLY A 67 -20.53 -5.93 -10.41
CA GLY A 67 -19.48 -6.73 -9.78
C GLY A 67 -18.12 -6.06 -9.84
N ALA A 68 -18.02 -4.74 -9.69
CA ALA A 68 -16.73 -4.05 -9.68
C ALA A 68 -16.08 -4.02 -8.29
N VAL A 69 -14.77 -3.78 -8.23
CA VAL A 69 -14.02 -3.69 -6.97
C VAL A 69 -13.07 -2.50 -6.93
N LEU A 70 -13.13 -1.71 -5.87
CA LEU A 70 -12.08 -0.77 -5.50
C LEU A 70 -11.41 -1.27 -4.22
N ARG A 71 -10.12 -1.63 -4.27
CA ARG A 71 -9.37 -2.18 -3.15
C ARG A 71 -8.15 -1.32 -2.81
N VAL A 72 -7.94 -1.10 -1.52
CA VAL A 72 -6.67 -0.63 -0.95
C VAL A 72 -6.30 -1.57 0.18
N SER A 73 -5.22 -2.35 0.00
CA SER A 73 -4.90 -3.42 0.94
C SER A 73 -3.41 -3.53 1.26
N GLY A 74 -3.07 -3.77 2.53
CA GLY A 74 -1.67 -3.97 2.94
C GLY A 74 -0.79 -2.74 2.72
N SER A 75 -1.38 -1.56 2.55
CA SER A 75 -0.66 -0.33 2.22
C SER A 75 -0.27 0.47 3.46
N GLN A 76 0.77 1.27 3.34
CA GLN A 76 1.21 2.21 4.35
C GLN A 76 0.72 3.62 4.01
N VAL A 77 0.04 4.27 4.95
CA VAL A 77 -0.60 5.59 4.73
C VAL A 77 -0.07 6.59 5.73
N TYR A 78 0.78 7.51 5.27
CA TYR A 78 1.36 8.60 6.07
C TYR A 78 0.97 9.96 5.49
N ALA A 79 -0.26 10.38 5.76
CA ALA A 79 -0.84 11.57 5.12
C ALA A 79 -1.67 12.41 6.10
N ALA A 80 -2.08 13.62 5.72
CA ALA A 80 -3.08 14.33 6.51
C ALA A 80 -4.44 13.65 6.40
N HIS A 81 -4.86 13.30 5.18
CA HIS A 81 -6.07 12.55 4.87
C HIS A 81 -5.72 11.27 4.14
N GLY A 82 -6.46 10.19 4.40
CA GLY A 82 -6.30 8.91 3.72
C GLY A 82 -6.88 8.92 2.30
N LEU A 83 -7.85 8.06 2.07
CA LEU A 83 -8.59 7.93 0.82
C LEU A 83 -9.84 8.80 0.89
N VAL A 84 -9.87 9.89 0.13
CA VAL A 84 -10.97 10.86 0.15
C VAL A 84 -11.78 10.77 -1.13
N PHE A 85 -13.06 10.45 -1.00
CA PHE A 85 -14.06 10.56 -2.06
C PHE A 85 -14.91 11.80 -1.81
N ASP A 86 -14.55 12.89 -2.49
CA ASP A 86 -15.04 14.22 -2.18
C ASP A 86 -16.50 14.39 -2.63
N ILE A 87 -16.81 14.04 -3.89
CA ILE A 87 -18.19 14.11 -4.42
C ILE A 87 -19.04 12.91 -3.98
N GLY A 88 -18.42 11.75 -3.78
CA GLY A 88 -19.09 10.59 -3.23
C GLY A 88 -18.82 9.27 -3.94
N VAL A 89 -19.44 8.22 -3.40
CA VAL A 89 -19.27 6.84 -3.83
C VAL A 89 -20.62 6.14 -4.01
N GLU A 90 -20.75 5.41 -5.10
CA GLU A 90 -21.89 4.54 -5.41
C GLU A 90 -21.39 3.14 -5.73
N ALA A 91 -21.97 2.13 -5.07
CA ALA A 91 -21.68 0.73 -5.34
C ALA A 91 -22.98 -0.03 -5.61
N ASN A 92 -23.03 -0.76 -6.72
CA ASN A 92 -24.16 -1.63 -7.09
C ASN A 92 -23.65 -3.04 -7.39
N ALA A 93 -24.05 -4.01 -6.56
CA ALA A 93 -23.54 -5.37 -6.56
C ALA A 93 -21.99 -5.42 -6.61
N SER A 94 -21.33 -4.49 -5.92
CA SER A 94 -19.90 -4.21 -6.05
C SER A 94 -19.24 -4.01 -4.68
N ALA A 95 -17.91 -4.00 -4.63
CA ALA A 95 -17.17 -3.93 -3.37
C ALA A 95 -16.19 -2.75 -3.31
N VAL A 96 -16.14 -2.07 -2.16
CA VAL A 96 -15.08 -1.15 -1.77
C VAL A 96 -14.39 -1.74 -0.54
N VAL A 97 -13.08 -1.94 -0.63
CA VAL A 97 -12.33 -2.79 0.30
C VAL A 97 -11.08 -2.04 0.76
N VAL A 98 -11.02 -1.68 2.04
CA VAL A 98 -9.90 -0.95 2.65
C VAL A 98 -9.40 -1.76 3.84
N ASN A 99 -8.38 -2.58 3.62
CA ASN A 99 -7.97 -3.57 4.62
C ASN A 99 -6.48 -3.65 4.91
N ASP A 100 -6.16 -4.07 6.12
CA ASP A 100 -4.80 -4.44 6.51
C ASP A 100 -3.78 -3.31 6.27
N ASN A 101 -4.25 -2.06 6.25
CA ASN A 101 -3.40 -0.88 6.03
C ASN A 101 -2.84 -0.40 7.37
N THR A 102 -1.63 0.16 7.33
CA THR A 102 -0.96 0.71 8.52
C THR A 102 -0.52 2.14 8.28
N GLY A 103 -0.27 2.91 9.33
CA GLY A 103 0.32 4.25 9.19
C GLY A 103 -0.23 5.25 10.18
N ALA A 104 -0.12 6.54 9.84
CA ALA A 104 -0.53 7.64 10.70
C ALA A 104 -1.15 8.74 9.88
N LEU A 105 -2.23 9.32 10.41
CA LEU A 105 -2.93 10.44 9.85
C LEU A 105 -2.82 11.64 10.77
N THR A 106 -2.52 12.81 10.21
CA THR A 106 -2.48 14.05 11.00
C THR A 106 -3.84 14.74 11.08
N ASP A 107 -4.78 14.39 10.20
CA ASP A 107 -6.16 14.87 10.17
C ASP A 107 -7.11 13.78 9.64
N GLY A 108 -8.38 14.10 9.40
CA GLY A 108 -9.26 13.32 8.54
C GLY A 108 -9.53 11.88 9.03
N ALA A 109 -9.62 10.96 8.07
CA ALA A 109 -9.77 9.52 8.29
C ALA A 109 -9.04 8.69 7.22
N LEU A 110 -8.85 7.38 7.49
CA LEU A 110 -8.29 6.45 6.49
C LEU A 110 -9.16 6.36 5.24
N LEU A 111 -10.49 6.33 5.41
CA LEU A 111 -11.46 6.44 4.33
C LEU A 111 -12.46 7.55 4.66
N GLU A 112 -12.57 8.55 3.79
CA GLU A 112 -13.52 9.66 3.90
C GLU A 112 -14.50 9.66 2.73
N LEU A 113 -15.79 9.51 3.06
CA LEU A 113 -16.91 9.64 2.14
C LEU A 113 -17.67 10.92 2.49
N ARG A 114 -17.46 12.01 1.74
CA ARG A 114 -17.87 13.35 2.19
C ARG A 114 -19.32 13.71 1.85
N GLU A 115 -19.64 13.79 0.57
CA GLU A 115 -20.96 14.28 0.13
C GLU A 115 -22.02 13.17 0.11
N THR A 116 -21.80 12.12 -0.70
CA THR A 116 -22.76 11.00 -0.84
C THR A 116 -22.07 9.64 -0.72
N ALA A 117 -22.75 8.68 -0.06
CA ALA A 117 -22.32 7.29 -0.01
C ALA A 117 -23.54 6.37 -0.14
N SER A 118 -23.60 5.60 -1.21
CA SER A 118 -24.73 4.70 -1.50
C SER A 118 -24.25 3.31 -1.93
N PHE A 119 -24.71 2.29 -1.21
CA PHE A 119 -24.38 0.89 -1.46
C PHE A 119 -25.67 0.11 -1.64
N VAL A 120 -25.87 -0.48 -2.81
CA VAL A 120 -27.10 -1.18 -3.20
C VAL A 120 -26.83 -2.58 -3.74
N SER A 121 -27.89 -3.41 -3.75
CA SER A 121 -27.91 -4.71 -4.44
C SER A 121 -26.80 -5.67 -4.00
N GLY A 122 -26.58 -5.83 -2.69
CA GLY A 122 -25.56 -6.75 -2.18
C GLY A 122 -24.15 -6.19 -2.19
N SER A 123 -23.99 -4.87 -2.30
CA SER A 123 -22.68 -4.24 -2.26
C SER A 123 -22.03 -4.35 -0.88
N TRP A 124 -20.70 -4.20 -0.86
CA TRP A 124 -19.92 -4.35 0.36
C TRP A 124 -18.90 -3.23 0.54
N LEU A 125 -19.02 -2.49 1.64
CA LEU A 125 -17.94 -1.65 2.14
C LEU A 125 -17.23 -2.40 3.26
N SER A 126 -15.98 -2.77 3.03
CA SER A 126 -15.16 -3.48 3.99
C SER A 126 -14.04 -2.59 4.50
N VAL A 127 -14.01 -2.36 5.81
CA VAL A 127 -12.92 -1.66 6.50
C VAL A 127 -12.44 -2.59 7.61
N ARG A 128 -11.39 -3.37 7.35
CA ARG A 128 -10.95 -4.43 8.27
C ARG A 128 -9.44 -4.57 8.40
N GLY A 129 -8.97 -4.92 9.61
CA GLY A 129 -7.54 -5.20 9.83
C GLY A 129 -6.63 -3.97 9.80
N ASN A 130 -7.16 -2.75 9.69
CA ASN A 130 -6.34 -1.55 9.58
C ASN A 130 -5.78 -1.13 10.94
N SER A 131 -4.53 -0.67 10.99
CA SER A 131 -3.87 -0.15 12.18
C SER A 131 -3.34 1.25 11.90
N ILE A 132 -4.18 2.26 12.12
CA ILE A 132 -3.91 3.67 11.80
C ILE A 132 -3.84 4.47 13.09
N SER A 133 -2.79 5.29 13.24
CA SER A 133 -2.84 6.38 14.20
C SER A 133 -3.73 7.49 13.65
N GLY A 134 -5.01 7.45 13.99
CA GLY A 134 -6.04 8.36 13.50
C GLY A 134 -7.42 7.70 13.44
N LYS A 135 -8.38 8.43 12.85
CA LYS A 135 -9.74 7.95 12.59
C LYS A 135 -9.73 6.98 11.41
N LEU A 136 -10.57 5.95 11.46
CA LEU A 136 -10.59 4.90 10.44
C LEU A 136 -11.60 5.17 9.33
N LEU A 137 -12.76 5.74 9.66
CA LEU A 137 -13.84 5.93 8.70
C LEU A 137 -14.56 7.25 8.96
N SER A 138 -14.79 8.03 7.92
CA SER A 138 -15.68 9.18 7.94
C SER A 138 -16.72 9.03 6.86
N VAL A 139 -17.99 9.19 7.21
CA VAL A 139 -19.12 9.11 6.27
C VAL A 139 -20.01 10.35 6.40
N PRO A 140 -20.95 10.60 5.46
CA PRO A 140 -21.78 11.79 5.54
C PRO A 140 -22.57 11.84 6.85
N PRO A 141 -22.67 13.02 7.50
CA PRO A 141 -23.47 13.17 8.71
C PRO A 141 -24.98 13.18 8.40
N TYR A 142 -25.81 13.03 9.43
CA TYR A 142 -27.25 13.24 9.32
C TYR A 142 -27.56 14.67 8.84
N PRO A 143 -28.55 14.91 7.93
CA PRO A 143 -29.53 13.95 7.42
C PRO A 143 -29.10 13.16 6.18
N ARG A 144 -27.92 13.41 5.60
CA ARG A 144 -27.48 12.73 4.37
C ARG A 144 -27.17 11.26 4.61
N SER A 145 -26.35 10.97 5.62
CA SER A 145 -25.90 9.61 6.00
C SER A 145 -25.26 8.79 4.86
N ALA A 146 -24.57 7.70 5.20
CA ALA A 146 -24.24 6.66 4.23
C ALA A 146 -25.37 5.64 4.17
N ASP A 147 -25.91 5.38 2.98
CA ASP A 147 -27.04 4.47 2.77
C ASP A 147 -26.58 3.08 2.30
N PHE A 148 -27.10 2.05 2.96
CA PHE A 148 -26.88 0.65 2.62
C PHE A 148 -28.22 -0.06 2.46
N VAL A 149 -28.58 -0.33 1.20
CA VAL A 149 -29.79 -1.05 0.81
C VAL A 149 -29.41 -2.47 0.38
N GLN A 150 -29.87 -3.48 1.14
CA GLN A 150 -29.48 -4.88 0.94
C GLN A 150 -27.96 -5.08 0.85
N SER A 151 -27.19 -4.24 1.53
CA SER A 151 -25.74 -4.15 1.41
C SER A 151 -25.09 -4.22 2.79
N THR A 152 -23.79 -4.47 2.81
CA THR A 152 -23.02 -4.71 4.03
C THR A 152 -21.96 -3.63 4.24
N LEU A 153 -21.89 -3.09 5.45
CA LEU A 153 -20.76 -2.35 5.98
C LEU A 153 -20.09 -3.20 7.07
N THR A 154 -18.80 -3.45 6.93
CA THR A 154 -18.00 -4.17 7.91
C THR A 154 -16.93 -3.24 8.47
N LEU A 155 -16.94 -3.05 9.79
CA LEU A 155 -15.87 -2.38 10.53
C LEU A 155 -15.31 -3.36 11.57
N HIS A 156 -14.23 -4.06 11.22
CA HIS A 156 -13.78 -5.21 12.01
C HIS A 156 -12.26 -5.31 12.18
N ARG A 157 -11.77 -5.67 13.38
CA ARG A 157 -10.32 -5.87 13.63
C ARG A 157 -9.48 -4.63 13.30
N ASN A 158 -10.00 -3.43 13.52
CA ASN A 158 -9.24 -2.20 13.27
C ASN A 158 -8.72 -1.59 14.57
N ALA A 159 -7.51 -1.05 14.52
CA ALA A 159 -6.90 -0.23 15.55
C ALA A 159 -6.80 1.22 15.07
N GLY A 160 -7.39 2.13 15.84
CA GLY A 160 -7.40 3.57 15.62
C GLY A 160 -6.82 4.34 16.82
N SER A 161 -6.64 5.65 16.65
CA SER A 161 -6.35 6.57 17.76
C SER A 161 -7.08 7.89 17.59
N GLY A 162 -7.22 8.64 18.69
CA GLY A 162 -7.95 9.90 18.74
C GLY A 162 -9.28 9.78 19.47
N PRO A 163 -10.21 10.72 19.27
CA PRO A 163 -11.44 10.80 20.06
C PRO A 163 -12.47 9.74 19.67
N VAL A 164 -12.49 9.33 18.39
CA VAL A 164 -13.49 8.41 17.83
C VAL A 164 -12.84 7.49 16.78
N VAL A 165 -13.42 6.31 16.58
CA VAL A 165 -13.05 5.37 15.50
C VAL A 165 -13.63 5.86 14.17
N MET A 166 -14.84 6.39 14.21
CA MET A 166 -15.62 6.80 13.05
C MET A 166 -16.45 8.04 13.37
N ASP A 167 -16.78 8.84 12.36
CA ASP A 167 -17.85 9.83 12.44
C ASP A 167 -18.82 9.72 11.26
N GLY A 168 -19.89 10.53 11.32
CA GLY A 168 -21.02 10.44 10.39
C GLY A 168 -22.10 9.48 10.85
N THR A 169 -23.10 9.29 10.00
CA THR A 169 -24.26 8.44 10.31
C THR A 169 -24.43 7.36 9.25
N VAL A 170 -24.58 6.12 9.69
CA VAL A 170 -24.95 5.02 8.79
C VAL A 170 -26.46 4.85 8.80
N ALA A 171 -27.10 5.23 7.69
CA ALA A 171 -28.49 4.91 7.44
C ALA A 171 -28.56 3.53 6.79
N LEU A 172 -29.57 2.80 7.22
CA LEU A 172 -29.76 1.44 6.75
C LEU A 172 -31.21 1.37 6.26
N GLY A 173 -31.40 1.40 4.94
CA GLY A 173 -32.71 1.28 4.28
C GLY A 173 -33.19 -0.17 4.15
N GLY A 174 -34.47 -0.45 4.44
CA GLY A 174 -35.14 -1.71 4.10
C GLY A 174 -34.71 -2.97 4.89
N ALA A 175 -35.01 -4.16 4.37
CA ALA A 175 -34.60 -5.46 4.90
C ALA A 175 -33.33 -5.98 4.20
N GLY A 176 -32.53 -6.82 4.89
CA GLY A 176 -31.33 -7.45 4.30
C GLY A 176 -30.02 -6.64 4.37
N ARG A 177 -30.03 -5.49 5.04
CA ARG A 177 -28.87 -4.65 5.32
C ARG A 177 -28.07 -5.11 6.54
N LYS A 178 -26.74 -4.93 6.52
CA LYS A 178 -25.88 -5.38 7.62
C LYS A 178 -24.80 -4.34 7.93
N PHE A 179 -24.84 -3.75 9.12
CA PHE A 179 -23.69 -3.02 9.66
C PHE A 179 -23.07 -3.88 10.77
N VAL A 180 -21.91 -4.45 10.48
CA VAL A 180 -21.22 -5.40 11.37
C VAL A 180 -20.00 -4.73 11.97
N VAL A 181 -19.89 -4.78 13.30
CA VAL A 181 -18.83 -4.10 14.04
C VAL A 181 -18.20 -5.06 15.03
N GLY A 182 -16.89 -5.13 15.09
CA GLY A 182 -16.21 -6.04 16.02
C GLY A 182 -14.73 -5.76 16.18
N CYS A 183 -14.17 -6.12 17.33
CA CYS A 183 -12.70 -6.15 17.53
C CYS A 183 -12.02 -4.83 17.24
N LEU A 184 -12.59 -3.76 17.74
CA LEU A 184 -12.02 -2.44 17.56
C LEU A 184 -11.08 -2.12 18.72
N THR A 185 -9.99 -1.47 18.40
CA THR A 185 -9.06 -0.92 19.38
C THR A 185 -8.99 0.60 19.16
N LEU A 186 -9.13 1.39 20.22
CA LEU A 186 -8.98 2.83 20.18
C LEU A 186 -8.00 3.26 21.27
N ASN A 187 -6.97 4.02 20.91
CA ASN A 187 -5.94 4.48 21.84
C ASN A 187 -5.27 3.34 22.62
N GLY A 188 -5.04 2.20 21.95
CA GLY A 188 -4.45 1.00 22.56
C GLY A 188 -5.40 0.19 23.45
N GLN A 189 -6.65 0.59 23.62
CA GLN A 189 -7.65 -0.14 24.41
C GLN A 189 -8.64 -0.86 23.51
N ALA A 190 -8.90 -2.15 23.77
CA ALA A 190 -9.95 -2.90 23.09
C ALA A 190 -11.33 -2.40 23.53
N LEU A 191 -12.16 -2.03 22.56
CA LEU A 191 -13.51 -1.52 22.80
C LEU A 191 -14.49 -2.68 23.02
N GLN A 192 -15.36 -2.52 24.02
CA GLN A 192 -16.51 -3.39 24.21
C GLN A 192 -17.71 -2.86 23.40
N PRO A 193 -18.75 -3.68 23.15
CA PRO A 193 -19.94 -3.23 22.41
C PRO A 193 -20.63 -2.00 23.01
N ILE A 194 -20.53 -1.78 24.32
CA ILE A 194 -21.06 -0.58 25.00
C ILE A 194 -20.30 0.69 24.62
N ASP A 195 -19.02 0.57 24.26
CA ASP A 195 -18.13 1.68 23.92
C ASP A 195 -18.24 2.10 22.44
N TYR A 196 -18.86 1.29 21.59
CA TYR A 196 -18.95 1.57 20.15
C TYR A 196 -19.69 2.87 19.85
N ARG A 197 -20.78 3.17 20.55
CA ARG A 197 -21.51 4.43 20.37
C ARG A 197 -20.68 5.64 20.84
N PRO A 198 -20.08 5.64 22.05
CA PRO A 198 -19.10 6.65 22.44
C PRO A 198 -17.94 6.83 21.45
N ALA A 199 -17.49 5.75 20.82
CA ALA A 199 -16.44 5.77 19.80
C ALA A 199 -16.91 6.26 18.41
N GLY A 200 -18.10 6.87 18.32
CA GLY A 200 -18.63 7.52 17.12
C GLY A 200 -19.36 6.59 16.13
N ILE A 201 -19.62 5.35 16.50
CA ILE A 201 -20.33 4.38 15.65
C ILE A 201 -21.85 4.61 15.78
N ILE A 202 -22.38 5.43 14.88
CA ILE A 202 -23.79 5.83 14.88
C ILE A 202 -24.57 5.07 13.80
N GLY A 203 -25.63 4.38 14.23
CA GLY A 203 -26.51 3.58 13.39
C GLY A 203 -27.04 2.34 14.13
N LYS A 204 -27.72 1.46 13.37
CA LYS A 204 -28.17 0.14 13.84
C LYS A 204 -27.15 -0.90 13.41
N PHE A 205 -26.22 -1.27 14.30
CA PHE A 205 -25.19 -2.27 14.02
C PHE A 205 -25.39 -3.56 14.82
N ARG A 206 -24.77 -4.63 14.35
CA ARG A 206 -24.66 -5.93 15.01
C ARG A 206 -23.21 -6.13 15.48
N PRO A 207 -22.95 -6.19 16.80
CA PRO A 207 -21.62 -6.49 17.30
C PRO A 207 -21.25 -7.95 17.01
N VAL A 208 -19.98 -8.20 16.67
CA VAL A 208 -19.41 -9.53 16.45
C VAL A 208 -18.15 -9.69 17.30
N ALA A 209 -18.00 -10.88 17.89
CA ALA A 209 -16.84 -11.24 18.71
C ALA A 209 -15.66 -11.68 17.84
N CYS A 210 -14.44 -11.46 18.33
CA CYS A 210 -13.21 -11.68 17.55
C CYS A 210 -12.88 -13.12 17.21
N SER A 211 -13.34 -14.04 18.05
CA SER A 211 -13.13 -15.47 17.90
C SER A 211 -14.15 -16.16 17.00
N VAL A 212 -15.18 -15.44 16.52
CA VAL A 212 -16.28 -16.03 15.76
C VAL A 212 -16.04 -15.84 14.27
N CYS A 213 -16.19 -16.94 13.51
CA CYS A 213 -16.27 -16.87 12.07
C CYS A 213 -17.62 -16.29 11.65
N ASP A 214 -17.61 -15.11 11.02
CA ASP A 214 -18.81 -14.48 10.50
C ASP A 214 -18.63 -14.18 9.01
N VAL A 215 -19.56 -14.69 8.20
CA VAL A 215 -19.54 -14.53 6.74
C VAL A 215 -19.67 -13.07 6.32
N ASP A 216 -20.41 -12.26 7.08
CA ASP A 216 -20.60 -10.83 6.80
C ASP A 216 -19.38 -9.99 7.22
N VAL A 217 -18.44 -10.59 7.95
CA VAL A 217 -17.15 -9.98 8.28
C VAL A 217 -16.10 -10.32 7.23
N SER A 218 -16.06 -11.57 6.80
CA SER A 218 -14.90 -12.12 6.09
C SER A 218 -15.11 -12.19 4.58
N CYS A 219 -16.36 -12.27 4.10
CA CYS A 219 -16.64 -12.63 2.72
C CYS A 219 -17.60 -11.64 2.04
N PHE A 220 -17.39 -11.45 0.74
CA PHE A 220 -18.37 -10.79 -0.11
C PHE A 220 -19.57 -11.73 -0.34
N ALA A 221 -20.69 -11.41 0.32
CA ALA A 221 -21.84 -12.31 0.42
C ALA A 221 -22.36 -12.78 -0.96
N ALA A 222 -22.44 -11.88 -1.95
CA ALA A 222 -23.03 -12.20 -3.25
C ALA A 222 -22.23 -13.25 -4.06
N ALA A 223 -20.94 -13.41 -3.79
CA ALA A 223 -20.10 -14.42 -4.46
C ALA A 223 -19.54 -15.47 -3.48
N THR A 224 -20.16 -15.63 -2.31
CA THR A 224 -19.79 -16.65 -1.32
C THR A 224 -20.79 -17.80 -1.30
N ARG A 225 -20.31 -19.02 -1.48
CA ARG A 225 -21.13 -20.25 -1.43
C ARG A 225 -21.27 -20.77 0.01
N ALA A 226 -20.17 -20.76 0.75
CA ALA A 226 -20.13 -21.26 2.13
C ALA A 226 -18.93 -20.66 2.87
N MET A 227 -18.90 -20.84 4.19
CA MET A 227 -17.72 -20.58 5.03
C MET A 227 -17.18 -21.91 5.56
N SER A 228 -15.86 -22.09 5.55
CA SER A 228 -15.21 -23.25 6.14
C SER A 228 -15.18 -23.17 7.67
N GLY A 229 -14.94 -24.30 8.34
CA GLY A 229 -14.74 -24.32 9.79
C GLY A 229 -13.52 -23.53 10.28
N SER A 230 -12.61 -23.15 9.37
CA SER A 230 -11.43 -22.32 9.64
C SER A 230 -11.65 -20.83 9.34
N CYS A 231 -12.91 -20.37 9.31
CA CYS A 231 -13.32 -19.02 8.92
C CYS A 231 -12.94 -18.60 7.48
N GLY A 232 -12.62 -19.53 6.59
CA GLY A 232 -12.26 -19.24 5.20
C GLY A 232 -13.49 -19.17 4.31
N CYS A 233 -13.52 -18.22 3.36
CA CYS A 233 -14.61 -18.13 2.41
C CYS A 233 -14.46 -19.19 1.30
N ARG A 234 -15.54 -19.91 0.99
CA ARG A 234 -15.64 -20.76 -0.19
C ARG A 234 -16.46 -20.04 -1.23
N CYS A 235 -15.81 -19.64 -2.32
CA CYS A 235 -16.43 -18.79 -3.33
C CYS A 235 -17.42 -19.56 -4.21
N ALA A 236 -18.48 -18.87 -4.61
CA ALA A 236 -19.34 -19.27 -5.71
C ALA A 236 -18.62 -19.05 -7.05
N GLU A 237 -19.26 -19.46 -8.14
CA GLU A 237 -18.73 -19.18 -9.47
C GLU A 237 -18.59 -17.66 -9.69
N GLY A 238 -17.44 -17.23 -10.22
CA GLY A 238 -17.12 -15.81 -10.41
C GLY A 238 -16.63 -15.07 -9.16
N GLY A 239 -16.49 -15.74 -8.01
CA GLY A 239 -15.84 -15.17 -6.82
C GLY A 239 -14.34 -15.50 -6.76
N TYR A 240 -13.53 -14.53 -6.37
CA TYR A 240 -12.06 -14.63 -6.39
C TYR A 240 -11.40 -14.26 -5.06
N GLY A 241 -10.27 -14.91 -4.79
CA GLY A 241 -9.43 -14.62 -3.62
C GLY A 241 -10.03 -15.09 -2.29
N HIS A 242 -9.39 -14.68 -1.19
CA HIS A 242 -9.79 -15.08 0.16
C HIS A 242 -11.18 -14.56 0.55
N ASP A 243 -11.58 -13.39 0.03
CA ASP A 243 -12.82 -12.73 0.43
C ASP A 243 -13.96 -12.94 -0.60
N CYS A 244 -13.73 -13.76 -1.63
CA CYS A 244 -14.67 -14.02 -2.72
C CYS A 244 -15.15 -12.76 -3.45
N LEU A 245 -14.23 -11.86 -3.78
CA LEU A 245 -14.55 -10.63 -4.51
C LEU A 245 -15.04 -10.94 -5.94
N PRO A 246 -15.92 -10.12 -6.52
CA PRO A 246 -16.55 -10.39 -7.83
C PRO A 246 -15.60 -10.19 -9.03
N VAL A 247 -14.36 -9.75 -8.79
CA VAL A 247 -13.32 -9.57 -9.81
C VAL A 247 -12.03 -10.19 -9.32
N TYR A 248 -11.31 -10.83 -10.24
CA TYR A 248 -9.95 -11.26 -9.99
C TYR A 248 -9.02 -10.05 -9.90
N LEU A 249 -8.52 -9.77 -8.70
CA LEU A 249 -7.47 -8.77 -8.48
C LEU A 249 -6.15 -9.52 -8.27
N PRO A 250 -5.25 -9.56 -9.27
CA PRO A 250 -3.99 -10.28 -9.12
C PRO A 250 -3.21 -9.70 -7.94
N HIS A 251 -2.84 -10.57 -7.00
CA HIS A 251 -1.81 -10.22 -6.04
C HIS A 251 -0.50 -10.25 -6.79
N VAL A 252 0.13 -9.08 -6.93
CA VAL A 252 1.44 -9.01 -7.56
C VAL A 252 2.42 -9.45 -6.48
N ASP A 253 2.69 -10.74 -6.38
CA ASP A 253 3.92 -11.23 -5.77
C ASP A 253 5.04 -10.65 -6.64
N GLY A 254 5.47 -9.43 -6.31
CA GLY A 254 6.34 -8.59 -7.15
C GLY A 254 7.45 -9.47 -7.68
N CYS A 255 7.53 -9.64 -9.01
CA CYS A 255 8.32 -10.65 -9.72
C CYS A 255 9.47 -11.25 -8.89
N ASN A 256 9.17 -12.18 -7.97
CA ASN A 256 10.16 -12.79 -7.10
C ASN A 256 10.86 -13.97 -7.80
N ARG A 257 10.87 -13.89 -9.14
CA ARG A 257 11.72 -14.64 -10.06
C ARG A 257 12.69 -13.72 -10.80
N THR A 258 13.07 -12.62 -10.19
CA THR A 258 14.41 -12.10 -10.45
C THR A 258 15.31 -12.98 -9.58
N PRO A 259 16.19 -13.84 -10.14
CA PRO A 259 17.19 -14.50 -9.33
C PRO A 259 17.86 -13.44 -8.47
N GLU A 260 18.02 -13.73 -7.18
CA GLU A 260 18.76 -12.88 -6.25
C GLU A 260 19.99 -12.33 -6.98
N LYS A 261 20.06 -10.99 -7.11
CA LYS A 261 21.19 -10.35 -7.78
C LYS A 261 22.44 -10.90 -7.08
N PRO A 262 23.38 -11.54 -7.80
CA PRO A 262 24.48 -12.24 -7.15
C PRO A 262 25.17 -11.25 -6.21
N LEU A 263 25.28 -11.64 -4.93
CA LEU A 263 26.03 -10.89 -3.94
C LEU A 263 27.48 -10.83 -4.42
N LEU A 264 27.85 -9.70 -5.01
CA LEU A 264 29.23 -9.37 -5.34
C LEU A 264 29.96 -9.12 -4.02
N SER A 265 30.72 -10.12 -3.58
CA SER A 265 31.69 -9.95 -2.51
C SER A 265 32.94 -9.31 -3.11
N HIS A 266 33.16 -8.03 -2.78
CA HIS A 266 34.42 -7.36 -3.09
C HIS A 266 35.46 -7.79 -2.05
N THR A 267 36.46 -8.55 -2.49
CA THR A 267 37.66 -8.81 -1.68
C THR A 267 38.81 -8.01 -2.31
N ALA A 268 39.20 -6.91 -1.68
CA ALA A 268 40.38 -6.17 -2.08
C ALA A 268 41.60 -6.81 -1.40
N THR A 269 42.47 -7.44 -2.19
CA THR A 269 43.76 -7.96 -1.69
C THR A 269 44.83 -6.90 -1.97
N LEU A 270 45.34 -6.25 -0.91
CA LEU A 270 46.51 -5.38 -1.04
C LEU A 270 47.73 -6.24 -1.33
N THR A 271 48.28 -6.11 -2.53
CA THR A 271 49.51 -6.79 -2.91
C THR A 271 50.63 -5.76 -2.97
N GLU A 272 51.58 -5.85 -2.03
CA GLU A 272 52.77 -5.00 -2.03
C GLU A 272 53.64 -5.36 -3.23
N THR A 273 53.61 -4.51 -4.26
CA THR A 273 54.46 -4.72 -5.44
C THR A 273 55.65 -3.78 -5.33
N ARG A 274 56.81 -4.32 -4.96
CA ARG A 274 58.07 -3.56 -4.92
C ARG A 274 58.60 -3.41 -6.34
N SER A 275 58.21 -2.34 -7.02
CA SER A 275 58.72 -1.98 -8.34
C SER A 275 60.08 -1.29 -8.21
N LEU A 276 61.12 -1.90 -8.78
CA LEU A 276 62.41 -1.24 -9.00
C LEU A 276 62.24 -0.28 -10.18
N THR A 277 62.14 1.02 -9.92
CA THR A 277 62.15 2.05 -10.96
C THR A 277 63.54 2.10 -11.60
N PRO A 278 63.72 1.78 -12.89
CA PRO A 278 65.01 1.96 -13.54
C PRO A 278 65.19 3.46 -13.80
N THR A 279 66.12 4.07 -13.07
CA THR A 279 66.55 5.45 -13.31
C THR A 279 67.32 5.50 -14.63
N TRP A 280 66.75 6.14 -15.65
CA TRP A 280 67.45 6.37 -16.91
C TRP A 280 68.58 7.38 -16.71
N THR A 281 69.81 6.96 -16.97
CA THR A 281 70.98 7.84 -17.09
C THR A 281 71.25 8.07 -18.58
N PRO A 282 71.11 9.29 -19.12
CA PRO A 282 71.47 9.56 -20.52
C PRO A 282 72.99 9.61 -20.69
N THR A 283 73.52 8.79 -21.60
CA THR A 283 74.93 8.81 -22.02
C THR A 283 75.16 9.98 -22.99
N PRO A 284 76.03 10.97 -22.70
CA PRO A 284 76.33 12.04 -23.65
C PRO A 284 77.34 11.59 -24.72
N PRO A 285 77.30 12.17 -25.93
CA PRO A 285 78.20 11.82 -27.02
C PRO A 285 79.59 12.40 -26.75
N THR A 286 80.63 11.60 -26.95
CA THR A 286 81.99 12.13 -27.08
C THR A 286 82.65 11.62 -28.35
N THR A 287 82.53 12.46 -29.38
CA THR A 287 83.72 12.91 -30.12
C THR A 287 84.12 14.29 -29.59
N SER A 288 85.35 14.35 -29.09
CA SER A 288 86.25 15.50 -28.86
C SER A 288 85.91 16.64 -27.88
N LEU A 289 86.88 16.84 -26.96
CA LEU A 289 87.35 18.07 -26.30
C LEU A 289 86.70 18.53 -24.98
N SER A 290 87.48 18.31 -23.91
CA SER A 290 87.81 19.23 -22.81
C SER A 290 86.80 19.57 -21.69
N ALA A 291 87.19 19.12 -20.48
CA ALA A 291 87.14 19.80 -19.18
C ALA A 291 85.87 19.80 -18.28
N THR A 292 86.13 19.26 -17.07
CA THR A 292 85.67 19.65 -15.71
C THR A 292 84.28 19.27 -15.17
N ARG A 293 84.31 18.25 -14.28
CA ARG A 293 83.68 18.07 -12.95
C ARG A 293 82.42 18.89 -12.60
N TYR A 294 81.37 18.23 -12.08
CA TYR A 294 80.71 18.45 -10.76
C TYR A 294 79.59 17.40 -10.52
N SER A 295 79.67 16.65 -9.41
CA SER A 295 78.52 15.97 -8.72
C SER A 295 77.83 16.99 -7.79
N PRO A 296 76.69 16.77 -7.08
CA PRO A 296 75.91 15.54 -6.71
C PRO A 296 74.36 15.76 -6.87
N THR A 297 73.36 14.96 -6.47
CA THR A 297 72.99 14.35 -5.15
C THR A 297 71.89 13.28 -5.28
N HIS A 298 71.89 12.36 -4.31
CA HIS A 298 71.01 11.20 -4.09
C HIS A 298 69.56 11.54 -3.70
N SER A 299 68.60 10.71 -4.13
CA SER A 299 67.24 10.59 -3.58
C SER A 299 66.86 9.10 -3.47
N GLY A 300 66.41 8.65 -2.29
CA GLY A 300 65.99 7.26 -2.03
C GLY A 300 64.63 6.89 -2.66
N PRO A 301 64.24 5.59 -2.62
CA PRO A 301 63.07 5.10 -3.35
C PRO A 301 61.75 5.58 -2.73
N THR A 302 60.76 5.83 -3.58
CA THR A 302 59.39 6.20 -3.20
C THR A 302 58.47 4.98 -3.31
N GLU A 303 57.72 4.66 -2.25
CA GLU A 303 56.68 3.62 -2.25
C GLU A 303 55.35 4.18 -2.78
N THR A 304 54.70 3.45 -3.69
CA THR A 304 53.33 3.74 -4.13
C THR A 304 52.49 2.48 -4.07
N MET A 305 51.35 2.52 -3.35
CA MET A 305 50.39 1.43 -3.28
C MET A 305 49.44 1.45 -4.48
N HIS A 306 49.23 0.29 -5.10
CA HIS A 306 48.19 0.10 -6.11
C HIS A 306 47.12 -0.87 -5.61
N VAL A 307 45.85 -0.53 -5.86
CA VAL A 307 44.69 -1.38 -5.60
C VAL A 307 44.30 -2.07 -6.92
N THR A 308 44.12 -3.38 -6.88
CA THR A 308 43.57 -4.14 -8.02
C THR A 308 42.29 -4.84 -7.54
N GLU A 309 41.18 -4.58 -8.21
CA GLU A 309 39.88 -5.18 -7.93
C GLU A 309 39.67 -6.43 -8.78
N THR A 310 39.24 -7.54 -8.16
CA THR A 310 38.81 -8.74 -8.90
C THR A 310 37.42 -9.13 -8.43
N VAL A 311 36.54 -9.44 -9.39
CA VAL A 311 35.15 -9.84 -9.16
C VAL A 311 35.01 -11.34 -9.38
N THR A 312 34.51 -12.07 -8.38
CA THR A 312 34.22 -13.50 -8.47
C THR A 312 32.78 -13.83 -8.04
N LEU A 313 32.13 -14.72 -8.78
CA LEU A 313 30.79 -15.25 -8.50
C LEU A 313 30.89 -16.49 -7.60
N LEU A 314 30.14 -16.53 -6.49
CA LEU A 314 30.04 -17.74 -5.66
C LEU A 314 29.10 -18.78 -6.29
N PRO A 315 29.42 -20.08 -6.20
CA PRO A 315 28.52 -21.14 -6.64
C PRO A 315 27.34 -21.32 -5.67
N THR A 316 26.16 -21.55 -6.24
CA THR A 316 24.90 -21.78 -5.51
C THR A 316 24.88 -23.17 -4.86
N PRO A 317 24.52 -23.32 -3.57
CA PRO A 317 24.38 -24.63 -2.95
C PRO A 317 23.14 -25.36 -3.49
N THR A 318 23.31 -26.64 -3.83
CA THR A 318 22.22 -27.53 -4.27
C THR A 318 21.44 -28.00 -3.04
N PRO A 319 20.10 -27.92 -3.03
CA PRO A 319 19.31 -28.35 -1.86
C PRO A 319 19.25 -29.87 -1.76
N THR A 320 19.61 -30.42 -0.59
CA THR A 320 19.19 -31.74 -0.10
C THR A 320 17.97 -31.62 0.78
#